data_AF-A0A534WA90-F1
#
_entry.id   AF-A0A534WA90-F1
#
_cell.length_a   1.000
_cell.length_b   1.000
_cell.length_c   1.000
_cell.angle_alpha   90.00
_cell.angle_beta   90.00
_cell.angle_gamma   90.00
#
_symmetry.space_group_name_H-M   'P 1'
#
loop_
_entity.id
_entity.type
_entity.pdbx_description
1 polymer ?
#
loop_
_entity_poly.entity_id
_entity_poly.type
_entity_poly.pdbx_seq_one_letter_code
_entity_poly.pdbx_strand_id
1 'polypeptide(L)'
;MPPRARGKYLGFVAHEIKNPLATALWSCDLLKRMDPADRAGARAEKMIEVSLRALRRMRRLVDDFFTIERLLEHGYELKREDVGIKDLVEPAMRSLAEKEGVRTEGWVLELEEASTVGDVEMLRRALRLILEHMARASPDPRLSISGRADGERPALHIRAETAPKPLVPPAPEERPSGDPTGAVLGFDLATQILLSQGGRVEERDGGLWLVFPGIRR
;
A
#
# COMPACT_ATOMS: atom_id res chain seq x y z
N MET A 1 14.97 -1.41 -14.26
CA MET A 1 15.75 -0.71 -13.22
C MET A 1 17.25 -0.90 -13.44
N PRO A 2 18.11 0.13 -13.34
CA PRO A 2 19.55 -0.03 -13.53
C PRO A 2 20.19 -0.91 -12.43
N PRO A 3 21.29 -1.66 -12.70
CA PRO A 3 21.83 -2.68 -11.79
C PRO A 3 22.17 -2.18 -10.38
N ARG A 4 22.74 -0.96 -10.27
CA ARG A 4 23.08 -0.35 -8.97
C ARG A 4 21.84 0.02 -8.16
N ALA A 5 20.77 0.46 -8.82
CA ALA A 5 19.51 0.74 -8.16
C ALA A 5 18.86 -0.57 -7.67
N ARG A 6 18.89 -1.63 -8.49
CA ARG A 6 18.36 -2.95 -8.10
C ARG A 6 19.06 -3.53 -6.86
N GLY A 7 20.37 -3.35 -6.74
CA GLY A 7 21.12 -3.76 -5.54
C GLY A 7 20.69 -3.00 -4.28
N LYS A 8 20.49 -1.68 -4.38
CA LYS A 8 19.99 -0.86 -3.26
C LYS A 8 18.56 -1.22 -2.86
N TYR A 9 17.72 -1.50 -3.85
CA TYR A 9 16.34 -1.95 -3.65
C TYR A 9 16.26 -3.26 -2.88
N LEU A 10 17.04 -4.26 -3.31
CA LEU A 10 17.12 -5.54 -2.60
C LEU A 10 17.65 -5.35 -1.16
N GLY A 11 18.62 -4.45 -0.98
CA GLY A 11 19.11 -4.06 0.34
C GLY A 11 17.99 -3.50 1.23
N PHE A 12 17.16 -2.61 0.70
CA PHE A 12 15.99 -2.05 1.39
C PHE A 12 14.98 -3.15 1.77
N VAL A 13 14.57 -3.99 0.82
CA VAL A 13 13.60 -5.07 1.07
C VAL A 13 14.13 -6.06 2.11
N ALA A 14 15.42 -6.42 2.01
CA ALA A 14 16.05 -7.30 3.00
C ALA A 14 16.06 -6.68 4.40
N HIS A 15 16.32 -5.37 4.51
CA HIS A 15 16.23 -4.65 5.78
C HIS A 15 14.80 -4.66 6.34
N GLU A 16 13.81 -4.40 5.48
CA GLU A 16 12.40 -4.40 5.86
C GLU A 16 11.87 -5.76 6.29
N ILE A 17 12.43 -6.87 5.77
CA ILE A 17 12.09 -8.22 6.22
C ILE A 17 12.78 -8.55 7.55
N LYS A 18 14.03 -8.11 7.75
CA LYS A 18 14.78 -8.37 9.00
C LYS A 18 14.08 -7.81 10.24
N ASN A 19 13.44 -6.64 10.12
CA ASN A 19 12.72 -5.99 11.22
C ASN A 19 11.59 -6.86 11.82
N PRO A 20 10.53 -7.24 11.07
CA PRO A 20 9.50 -8.14 11.55
C PRO A 20 10.04 -9.54 11.87
N LEU A 21 11.08 -10.03 11.20
CA LEU A 21 11.72 -11.30 11.59
C LEU A 21 12.25 -11.22 13.03
N ALA A 22 12.96 -10.15 13.38
CA ALA A 22 13.46 -9.93 14.73
C ALA A 22 12.32 -9.84 15.76
N THR A 23 11.23 -9.14 15.42
CA THR A 23 10.02 -9.09 16.28
C THR A 23 9.41 -10.46 16.51
N ALA A 24 9.23 -11.26 15.44
CA ALA A 24 8.66 -12.61 15.54
C ALA A 24 9.54 -13.53 16.40
N LEU A 25 10.85 -13.52 16.16
CA LEU A 25 11.82 -14.32 16.92
C LEU A 25 11.83 -13.93 18.40
N TRP A 26 11.85 -12.63 18.71
CA TRP A 26 11.84 -12.14 20.08
C TRP A 26 10.56 -12.52 20.82
N SER A 27 9.40 -12.41 20.15
CA SER A 27 8.13 -12.88 20.69
C SER A 27 8.14 -14.38 21.00
N CYS A 28 8.69 -15.20 20.10
CA CYS A 28 8.84 -16.64 20.34
C CYS A 28 9.81 -16.96 21.49
N ASP A 29 10.92 -16.23 21.62
CA ASP A 29 11.88 -16.43 22.72
C ASP A 29 11.26 -16.08 24.08
N LEU A 30 10.49 -14.99 24.15
CA LEU A 30 9.74 -14.64 25.36
C LEU A 30 8.68 -15.68 25.73
N LEU A 31 7.97 -16.24 24.75
CA LEU A 31 7.02 -17.35 24.98
C LEU A 31 7.74 -18.59 25.51
N LYS A 32 8.91 -18.92 24.96
CA LYS A 32 9.69 -20.08 25.37
C LYS A 32 10.18 -19.97 26.82
N ARG A 33 10.57 -18.78 27.26
CA ARG A 33 11.05 -18.49 28.63
C ARG A 33 9.92 -18.30 29.65
N MET A 34 8.67 -18.26 29.21
CA MET A 34 7.52 -18.05 30.08
C MET A 34 7.26 -19.26 30.98
N ASP A 35 6.94 -19.00 32.25
CA ASP A 35 6.56 -20.02 33.23
C ASP A 35 5.37 -20.83 32.74
N PRO A 36 5.34 -22.16 32.93
CA PRO A 36 4.26 -23.02 32.43
C PRO A 36 2.85 -22.57 32.82
N ALA A 37 2.70 -21.99 34.02
CA ALA A 37 1.42 -21.49 34.53
C ALA A 37 0.87 -20.30 33.71
N ASP A 38 1.75 -19.50 33.08
CA ASP A 38 1.36 -18.30 32.33
C ASP A 38 1.17 -18.56 30.82
N ARG A 39 1.54 -19.76 30.34
CA ARG A 39 1.50 -20.11 28.90
C ARG A 39 0.10 -20.19 28.30
N ALA A 40 -0.93 -20.29 29.14
CA ALA A 40 -2.34 -20.25 28.73
C ALA A 40 -3.02 -18.89 29.03
N GLY A 41 -2.25 -17.88 29.43
CA GLY A 41 -2.77 -16.56 29.80
C GLY A 41 -2.69 -15.52 28.67
N ALA A 42 -3.36 -14.38 28.87
CA ALA A 42 -3.43 -13.26 27.93
C ALA A 42 -2.04 -12.74 27.47
N ARG A 43 -1.00 -12.89 28.32
CA ARG A 43 0.37 -12.52 27.95
C ARG A 43 0.94 -13.41 26.85
N ALA A 44 0.65 -14.72 26.90
CA ALA A 44 1.08 -15.66 25.88
C ALA A 44 0.34 -15.40 24.56
N GLU A 45 -0.99 -15.22 24.62
CA GLU A 45 -1.82 -14.88 23.46
C GLU A 45 -1.33 -13.61 22.77
N LYS A 46 -1.09 -12.54 23.53
CA LYS A 46 -0.54 -11.28 22.99
C LYS A 46 0.79 -11.50 22.27
N MET A 47 1.67 -12.34 22.80
CA MET A 47 2.97 -12.60 22.19
C MET A 47 2.86 -13.44 20.91
N ILE A 48 1.93 -14.42 20.89
CA ILE A 48 1.57 -15.16 19.68
C ILE A 48 1.04 -14.21 18.60
N GLU A 49 0.14 -13.29 18.97
CA GLU A 49 -0.40 -12.32 18.03
C GLU A 49 0.67 -11.37 17.47
N VAL A 50 1.60 -10.88 18.31
CA VAL A 50 2.71 -10.04 17.87
C VAL A 50 3.55 -10.79 16.84
N SER A 51 3.89 -12.05 17.12
CA SER A 51 4.65 -12.89 16.18
C SER A 51 3.88 -13.12 14.88
N LEU A 52 2.59 -13.48 14.94
CA LEU A 52 1.75 -13.68 13.75
C LEU A 52 1.61 -12.41 12.90
N ARG A 53 1.43 -11.23 13.52
CA ARG A 53 1.39 -9.95 12.80
C ARG A 53 2.72 -9.69 12.07
N ALA A 54 3.84 -9.95 12.72
CA ALA A 54 5.17 -9.80 12.13
C ALA A 54 5.40 -10.78 10.96
N LEU A 55 5.05 -12.07 11.11
CA LEU A 55 5.12 -13.06 10.03
C LEU A 55 4.25 -12.68 8.83
N ARG A 56 3.02 -12.21 9.06
CA ARG A 56 2.12 -11.72 8.00
C ARG A 56 2.70 -10.51 7.28
N ARG A 57 3.35 -9.59 8.00
CA ARG A 57 4.04 -8.45 7.39
C ARG A 57 5.20 -8.90 6.50
N MET A 58 6.02 -9.86 6.93
CA MET A 58 7.08 -10.42 6.08
C MET A 58 6.53 -11.03 4.80
N ARG A 59 5.46 -11.83 4.89
CA ARG A 59 4.83 -12.41 3.70
C ARG A 59 4.41 -11.32 2.71
N ARG A 60 3.73 -10.27 3.19
CA ARG A 60 3.32 -9.12 2.35
C ARG A 60 4.52 -8.44 1.68
N LEU A 61 5.62 -8.20 2.41
CA LEU A 61 6.83 -7.60 1.84
C LEU A 61 7.41 -8.44 0.70
N VAL A 62 7.44 -9.76 0.86
CA VAL A 62 7.90 -10.70 -0.16
C VAL A 62 6.96 -10.72 -1.38
N ASP A 63 5.64 -10.77 -1.14
CA ASP A 63 4.63 -10.75 -2.20
C ASP A 63 4.65 -9.44 -3.00
N ASP A 64 4.81 -8.30 -2.32
CA ASP A 64 4.92 -6.98 -2.94
C ASP A 64 6.20 -6.89 -3.78
N PHE A 65 7.34 -7.35 -3.24
CA PHE A 65 8.61 -7.42 -3.97
C PHE A 65 8.48 -8.22 -5.26
N PHE A 66 7.96 -9.45 -5.21
CA PHE A 66 7.79 -10.26 -6.40
C PHE A 66 6.77 -9.69 -7.39
N THR A 67 5.75 -8.98 -6.90
CA THR A 67 4.80 -8.28 -7.78
C THR A 67 5.54 -7.19 -8.56
N ILE A 68 6.38 -6.40 -7.91
CA ILE A 68 7.15 -5.32 -8.55
C ILE A 68 8.13 -5.89 -9.56
N GLU A 69 8.91 -6.91 -9.22
CA GLU A 69 9.85 -7.54 -10.17
C GLU A 69 9.12 -8.04 -11.42
N ARG A 70 7.95 -8.69 -11.25
CA ARG A 70 7.13 -9.14 -12.41
C ARG A 70 6.60 -7.99 -13.25
N LEU A 71 6.18 -6.89 -12.64
CA LEU A 71 5.73 -5.69 -13.37
C LEU A 71 6.88 -5.07 -14.17
N LEU A 72 8.09 -5.03 -13.61
CA LEU A 72 9.28 -4.48 -14.28
C LEU A 72 9.82 -5.37 -15.40
N GLU A 73 9.72 -6.69 -15.26
CA GLU A 73 10.18 -7.66 -16.26
C GLU A 73 9.14 -7.93 -17.39
N HIS A 74 8.04 -7.15 -17.45
CA HIS A 74 6.90 -7.35 -18.37
C HIS A 74 6.22 -8.73 -18.26
N GLY A 75 6.40 -9.44 -17.15
CA GLY A 75 5.88 -10.79 -16.95
C GLY A 75 4.39 -10.87 -16.59
N TYR A 76 3.70 -9.74 -16.46
CA TYR A 76 2.26 -9.69 -16.18
C TYR A 76 1.46 -9.48 -17.48
N GLU A 77 0.60 -10.45 -17.81
CA GLU A 77 -0.49 -10.24 -18.77
C GLU A 77 -1.61 -9.44 -18.07
N LEU A 78 -1.63 -8.13 -18.30
CA LEU A 78 -2.65 -7.24 -17.74
C LEU A 78 -4.00 -7.49 -18.42
N LYS A 79 -5.02 -7.85 -17.64
CA LYS A 79 -6.38 -8.05 -18.14
C LYS A 79 -7.12 -6.72 -18.23
N ARG A 80 -6.93 -5.99 -19.33
CA ARG A 80 -7.50 -4.65 -19.50
C ARG A 80 -9.00 -4.72 -19.75
N GLU A 81 -9.77 -4.06 -18.90
CA GLU A 81 -11.22 -3.94 -18.97
C GLU A 81 -11.63 -2.48 -18.75
N ASP A 82 -12.78 -2.09 -19.32
CA ASP A 82 -13.44 -0.82 -18.99
C ASP A 82 -14.00 -0.91 -17.57
N VAL A 83 -13.66 0.05 -16.72
CA VAL A 83 -14.09 0.07 -15.32
C VAL A 83 -14.40 1.49 -14.86
N GLY A 84 -15.52 1.65 -14.13
CA GLY A 84 -15.87 2.91 -13.50
C GLY A 84 -14.91 3.23 -12.35
N ILE A 85 -14.52 4.50 -12.20
CA ILE A 85 -13.64 4.93 -11.09
C ILE A 85 -14.29 4.62 -9.73
N LYS A 86 -15.61 4.77 -9.63
CA LYS A 86 -16.37 4.39 -8.42
C LYS A 86 -16.22 2.90 -8.07
N ASP A 87 -16.25 2.02 -9.06
CA ASP A 87 -16.09 0.56 -8.90
C ASP A 87 -14.66 0.12 -8.57
N LEU A 88 -13.71 1.06 -8.61
CA LEU A 88 -12.36 0.89 -8.09
C LEU A 88 -12.24 1.41 -6.66
N VAL A 89 -12.79 2.59 -6.36
CA VAL A 89 -12.67 3.27 -5.06
C VAL A 89 -13.45 2.54 -3.97
N GLU A 90 -14.73 2.22 -4.19
CA GLU A 90 -15.56 1.62 -3.14
C GLU A 90 -15.05 0.25 -2.70
N PRO A 91 -14.66 -0.68 -3.60
CA PRO A 91 -14.07 -1.95 -3.18
C PRO A 91 -12.72 -1.79 -2.48
N ALA A 92 -11.88 -0.83 -2.90
CA ALA A 92 -10.61 -0.55 -2.25
C ALA A 92 -10.80 -0.07 -0.80
N MET A 93 -11.76 0.85 -0.58
CA MET A 93 -12.13 1.32 0.76
C MET A 93 -12.70 0.19 1.63
N ARG A 94 -13.63 -0.59 1.09
CA ARG A 94 -14.22 -1.74 1.79
C ARG A 94 -13.14 -2.75 2.21
N SER A 95 -12.24 -3.09 1.28
CA SER A 95 -11.12 -3.98 1.57
C SER A 95 -10.19 -3.42 2.64
N LEU A 96 -10.01 -2.10 2.71
CA LEU A 96 -9.19 -1.46 3.72
C LEU A 96 -9.85 -1.56 5.12
N ALA A 97 -11.15 -1.32 5.20
CA ALA A 97 -11.91 -1.47 6.44
C ALA A 97 -11.92 -2.93 6.94
N GLU A 98 -12.27 -3.88 6.07
CA GLU A 98 -12.45 -5.28 6.44
C GLU A 98 -11.15 -6.01 6.75
N LYS A 99 -10.07 -5.75 5.99
CA LYS A 99 -8.83 -6.53 6.09
C LYS A 99 -7.75 -5.85 6.93
N GLU A 100 -7.71 -4.53 6.92
CA GLU A 100 -6.67 -3.75 7.61
C GLU A 100 -7.23 -3.02 8.85
N GLY A 101 -8.54 -3.07 9.09
CA GLY A 101 -9.18 -2.48 10.28
C GLY A 101 -9.16 -0.96 10.29
N VAL A 102 -9.00 -0.31 9.14
CA VAL A 102 -9.01 1.14 9.01
C VAL A 102 -10.44 1.64 9.06
N ARG A 103 -10.74 2.57 9.96
CA ARG A 103 -12.05 3.24 9.98
C ARG A 103 -12.19 4.13 8.75
N THR A 104 -13.17 3.83 7.91
CA THR A 104 -13.51 4.62 6.72
C THR A 104 -14.79 5.43 6.90
N GLU A 105 -15.46 5.30 8.04
CA GLU A 105 -16.64 6.07 8.37
C GLU A 105 -16.32 7.57 8.42
N GLY A 106 -17.11 8.38 7.72
CA GLY A 106 -16.91 9.82 7.64
C GLY A 106 -15.88 10.27 6.61
N TRP A 107 -15.32 9.37 5.80
CA TRP A 107 -14.61 9.78 4.58
C TRP A 107 -15.59 10.40 3.58
N VAL A 108 -15.13 11.45 2.89
CA VAL A 108 -15.96 12.19 1.92
C VAL A 108 -15.63 11.70 0.52
N LEU A 109 -16.65 11.26 -0.24
CA LEU A 109 -16.51 10.82 -1.62
C LEU A 109 -17.31 11.74 -2.55
N GLU A 110 -16.61 12.39 -3.46
CA GLU A 110 -17.18 13.25 -4.50
C GLU A 110 -16.68 12.77 -5.86
N LEU A 111 -17.30 11.71 -6.39
CA LEU A 111 -16.87 11.07 -7.63
C LEU A 111 -17.80 11.46 -8.79
N GLU A 112 -17.25 12.13 -9.80
CA GLU A 112 -17.93 12.32 -11.09
C GLU A 112 -18.04 10.98 -11.86
N GLU A 113 -18.98 10.88 -12.80
CA GLU A 113 -19.07 9.74 -13.70
C GLU A 113 -17.85 9.70 -14.61
N ALA A 114 -16.94 8.78 -14.32
CA ALA A 114 -15.70 8.58 -15.05
C ALA A 114 -15.34 7.10 -15.10
N SER A 115 -14.74 6.67 -16.21
CA SER A 115 -14.23 5.32 -16.40
C SER A 115 -12.81 5.34 -16.97
N THR A 116 -12.10 4.26 -16.73
CA THR A 116 -10.72 4.03 -17.20
C THR A 116 -10.60 2.63 -17.80
N VAL A 117 -9.53 2.38 -18.55
CA VAL A 117 -9.19 1.06 -19.10
C VAL A 117 -7.98 0.51 -18.37
N GLY A 118 -8.14 -0.62 -17.69
CA GLY A 118 -7.01 -1.26 -17.01
C GLY A 118 -7.34 -2.60 -16.39
N ASP A 119 -6.33 -3.21 -15.79
CA ASP A 119 -6.48 -4.39 -14.96
C ASP A 119 -7.12 -4.01 -13.63
N VAL A 120 -8.41 -4.38 -13.49
CA VAL A 120 -9.29 -3.98 -12.38
C VAL A 120 -8.70 -4.38 -11.03
N GLU A 121 -8.17 -5.59 -10.91
CA GLU A 121 -7.64 -6.11 -9.65
C GLU A 121 -6.34 -5.40 -9.27
N MET A 122 -5.47 -5.12 -10.24
CA MET A 122 -4.27 -4.34 -10.00
C MET A 122 -4.59 -2.88 -9.64
N LEU A 123 -5.51 -2.22 -10.36
CA LEU A 123 -5.91 -0.85 -10.06
C LEU A 123 -6.55 -0.73 -8.66
N ARG A 124 -7.41 -1.68 -8.27
CA ARG A 124 -7.95 -1.77 -6.90
C ARG A 124 -6.85 -1.95 -5.87
N ARG A 125 -5.86 -2.79 -6.15
CA ARG A 125 -4.69 -2.99 -5.26
C ARG A 125 -3.89 -1.69 -5.10
N ALA A 126 -3.62 -0.97 -6.19
CA ALA A 126 -2.92 0.31 -6.16
C ALA A 126 -3.68 1.34 -5.32
N LEU A 127 -4.99 1.47 -5.55
CA LEU A 127 -5.83 2.37 -4.76
C LEU A 127 -5.83 2.02 -3.28
N ARG A 128 -6.01 0.75 -2.94
CA ARG A 128 -5.97 0.30 -1.55
C ARG A 128 -4.64 0.66 -0.88
N LEU A 129 -3.51 0.46 -1.56
CA LEU A 129 -2.18 0.79 -1.04
C LEU A 129 -1.99 2.30 -0.82
N ILE A 130 -2.48 3.13 -1.75
CA ILE A 130 -2.45 4.59 -1.59
C ILE A 130 -3.36 5.06 -0.45
N LEU A 131 -4.58 4.53 -0.37
CA LEU A 131 -5.51 4.88 0.71
C LEU A 131 -4.97 4.44 2.07
N GLU A 132 -4.35 3.26 2.15
CA GLU A 132 -3.66 2.77 3.35
C GLU A 132 -2.53 3.71 3.75
N HIS A 133 -1.70 4.15 2.80
CA HIS A 133 -0.64 5.12 3.03
C HIS A 133 -1.17 6.44 3.60
N MET A 134 -2.20 7.01 2.95
CA MET A 134 -2.81 8.27 3.38
C MET A 134 -3.48 8.16 4.76
N ALA A 135 -4.15 7.04 5.04
CA ALA A 135 -4.83 6.80 6.30
C ALA A 135 -3.85 6.59 7.47
N ARG A 136 -2.65 6.08 7.23
CA ARG A 136 -1.70 5.73 8.30
C ARG A 136 -1.23 6.90 9.15
N ALA A 137 -1.31 8.12 8.63
CA ALA A 137 -0.88 9.32 9.35
C ALA A 137 -1.76 9.68 10.56
N SER A 138 -2.95 9.07 10.70
CA SER A 138 -3.85 9.29 11.82
C SER A 138 -4.44 7.97 12.33
N PRO A 139 -4.59 7.80 13.66
CA PRO A 139 -5.37 6.68 14.22
C PRO A 139 -6.87 6.81 13.94
N ASP A 140 -7.35 8.02 13.63
CA ASP A 140 -8.71 8.28 13.15
C ASP A 140 -8.63 9.02 11.80
N PRO A 141 -8.37 8.30 10.70
CA PRO A 141 -8.14 8.94 9.42
C PRO A 141 -9.43 9.51 8.84
N ARG A 142 -9.35 10.75 8.37
CA ARG A 142 -10.42 11.42 7.62
C ARG A 142 -9.90 11.81 6.25
N LEU A 143 -10.31 11.06 5.24
CA LEU A 143 -9.92 11.31 3.86
C LEU A 143 -11.06 11.95 3.07
N SER A 144 -10.70 12.84 2.14
CA SER A 144 -11.57 13.31 1.07
C SER A 144 -11.04 12.80 -0.26
N ILE A 145 -11.89 12.13 -1.03
CA ILE A 145 -11.58 11.51 -2.30
C ILE A 145 -12.50 12.15 -3.34
N SER A 146 -11.93 12.93 -4.25
CA SER A 146 -12.69 13.56 -5.34
C SER A 146 -12.25 13.04 -6.70
N GLY A 147 -13.21 12.64 -7.53
CA GLY A 147 -12.99 12.30 -8.93
C GLY A 147 -12.97 13.56 -9.77
N ARG A 148 -11.90 13.77 -10.52
CA ARG A 148 -11.71 14.93 -11.39
C ARG A 148 -11.03 14.49 -12.67
N ALA A 149 -11.30 15.16 -13.78
CA ALA A 149 -10.49 14.98 -14.98
C ALA A 149 -9.13 15.69 -14.82
N ASP A 150 -8.05 15.04 -15.26
CA ASP A 150 -6.72 15.62 -15.48
C ASP A 150 -6.45 15.62 -16.99
N GLY A 151 -6.89 16.71 -17.65
CA GLY A 151 -7.00 16.74 -19.11
C GLY A 151 -8.11 15.81 -19.60
N GLU A 152 -7.76 14.87 -20.49
CA GLU A 152 -8.69 13.84 -20.97
C GLU A 152 -8.69 12.55 -20.12
N ARG A 153 -7.89 12.49 -19.06
CA ARG A 153 -7.75 11.29 -18.23
C ARG A 153 -8.56 11.41 -16.94
N PRO A 154 -9.23 10.33 -16.52
CA PRO A 154 -9.84 10.28 -15.20
C PRO A 154 -8.76 10.30 -14.12
N ALA A 155 -8.98 11.09 -13.07
CA ALA A 155 -8.10 11.18 -11.93
C ALA A 155 -8.86 11.19 -10.60
N LEU A 156 -8.15 10.83 -9.54
CA LEU A 156 -8.61 11.00 -8.17
C LEU A 156 -7.66 11.95 -7.45
N HIS A 157 -8.23 12.94 -6.76
CA HIS A 157 -7.52 13.77 -5.81
C HIS A 157 -7.87 13.31 -4.39
N ILE A 158 -6.86 12.81 -3.67
CA ILE A 158 -6.97 12.25 -2.33
C ILE A 158 -6.28 13.19 -1.35
N ARG A 159 -7.03 13.72 -0.39
CA ARG A 159 -6.51 14.53 0.71
C ARG A 159 -6.85 13.90 2.05
N ALA A 160 -5.98 14.11 3.02
CA ALA A 160 -6.22 13.72 4.41
C ALA A 160 -6.24 14.98 5.29
N GLU A 161 -7.07 14.98 6.33
CA GLU A 161 -7.02 16.03 7.36
C GLU A 161 -5.65 16.05 8.07
N THR A 162 -5.15 14.86 8.41
CA THR A 162 -3.76 14.63 8.83
C THR A 162 -3.08 13.75 7.81
N ALA A 163 -2.17 14.32 7.03
CA ALA A 163 -1.52 13.64 5.92
C ALA A 163 -0.10 13.16 6.27
N PRO A 164 0.39 12.09 5.61
CA PRO A 164 1.79 11.69 5.68
C PRO A 164 2.71 12.84 5.27
N LYS A 165 3.87 12.95 5.92
CA LYS A 165 4.93 13.92 5.58
C LYS A 165 6.25 13.17 5.40
N PRO A 166 6.83 13.13 4.19
CA PRO A 166 6.29 13.67 2.92
C PRO A 166 5.04 12.90 2.44
N LEU A 167 4.25 13.53 1.56
CA LEU A 167 3.06 12.91 0.95
C LEU A 167 3.47 11.77 0.01
N VAL A 168 4.45 12.03 -0.86
CA VAL A 168 5.13 11.01 -1.67
C VAL A 168 6.35 10.53 -0.89
N PRO A 169 6.39 9.25 -0.45
CA PRO A 169 7.56 8.71 0.22
C PRO A 169 8.76 8.66 -0.74
N PRO A 170 9.99 8.72 -0.21
CA PRO A 170 11.19 8.56 -1.03
C PRO A 170 11.21 7.19 -1.71
N ALA A 171 11.94 7.10 -2.82
CA ALA A 171 12.09 5.84 -3.52
C ALA A 171 12.82 4.81 -2.62
N PRO A 172 12.52 3.50 -2.73
CA PRO A 172 13.11 2.49 -1.85
C PRO A 172 14.65 2.47 -1.87
N GLU A 173 15.28 2.82 -2.98
CA GLU A 173 16.75 2.84 -3.12
C GLU A 173 17.40 4.06 -2.44
N GLU A 174 16.62 5.10 -2.16
CA GLU A 174 17.04 6.32 -1.49
C GLU A 174 16.95 6.19 0.03
N ARG A 175 16.31 5.12 0.54
CA ARG A 175 16.10 4.89 1.96
C ARG A 175 16.90 3.68 2.47
N PRO A 176 18.20 3.82 2.73
CA PRO A 176 19.02 2.70 3.19
C PRO A 176 18.67 2.21 4.61
N SER A 177 17.98 3.02 5.43
CA SER A 177 17.65 2.71 6.83
C SER A 177 16.15 2.56 7.05
N GLY A 178 15.59 1.46 6.54
CA GLY A 178 14.24 0.96 6.84
C GLY A 178 13.08 1.91 6.57
N ASP A 179 11.88 1.39 6.82
CA ASP A 179 10.61 2.06 6.60
C ASP A 179 9.72 1.89 7.84
N PRO A 180 9.98 2.67 8.91
CA PRO A 180 9.26 2.55 10.18
C PRO A 180 7.75 2.74 10.03
N THR A 181 7.30 3.42 8.97
CA THR A 181 5.89 3.61 8.64
C THR A 181 5.34 2.50 7.74
N GLY A 182 6.18 1.62 7.17
CA GLY A 182 5.78 0.55 6.27
C GLY A 182 5.13 1.01 4.95
N ALA A 183 5.29 2.30 4.64
CA ALA A 183 4.64 3.00 3.53
C ALA A 183 5.39 2.91 2.19
N VAL A 184 6.73 2.86 2.22
CA VAL A 184 7.60 3.02 1.05
C VAL A 184 7.36 1.92 0.02
N LEU A 185 7.41 0.64 0.42
CA LEU A 185 7.25 -0.46 -0.53
C LEU A 185 5.82 -0.54 -1.09
N GLY A 186 4.82 -0.31 -0.24
CA GLY A 186 3.42 -0.33 -0.65
C GLY A 186 3.09 0.81 -1.61
N PHE A 187 3.61 2.01 -1.36
CA PHE A 187 3.46 3.16 -2.24
C PHE A 187 4.21 2.96 -3.57
N ASP A 188 5.44 2.43 -3.53
CA ASP A 188 6.20 2.09 -4.73
C ASP A 188 5.42 1.07 -5.58
N LEU A 189 4.92 -0.02 -4.98
CA LEU A 189 4.08 -0.99 -5.68
C LEU A 189 2.86 -0.33 -6.34
N ALA A 190 2.13 0.52 -5.63
CA ALA A 190 0.98 1.23 -6.19
C ALA A 190 1.38 2.10 -7.39
N THR A 191 2.53 2.76 -7.29
CA THR A 191 3.10 3.60 -8.34
C THR A 191 3.49 2.76 -9.56
N GLN A 192 4.19 1.64 -9.38
CA GLN A 192 4.57 0.72 -10.46
C GLN A 192 3.32 0.12 -11.14
N ILE A 193 2.29 -0.24 -10.37
CA ILE A 193 1.03 -0.71 -10.92
C ILE A 193 0.42 0.35 -11.85
N LEU A 194 0.28 1.60 -11.39
CA LEU A 194 -0.28 2.68 -12.20
C LEU A 194 0.57 2.94 -13.46
N LEU A 195 1.90 3.04 -13.30
CA LEU A 195 2.83 3.29 -14.39
C LEU A 195 2.78 2.19 -15.46
N SER A 196 2.73 0.91 -15.05
CA SER A 196 2.65 -0.24 -15.98
C SER A 196 1.40 -0.20 -16.89
N GLN A 197 0.38 0.55 -16.48
CA GLN A 197 -0.88 0.71 -17.19
C GLN A 197 -1.01 2.07 -17.91
N GLY A 198 -0.04 2.98 -17.77
CA GLY A 198 -0.07 4.33 -18.35
C GLY A 198 -0.71 5.40 -17.46
N GLY A 199 -0.96 5.08 -16.19
CA GLY A 199 -1.31 6.02 -15.14
C GLY A 199 -0.09 6.61 -14.44
N ARG A 200 -0.32 7.45 -13.43
CA ARG A 200 0.74 8.02 -12.56
C ARG A 200 0.17 8.47 -11.22
N VAL A 201 1.04 8.71 -10.26
CA VAL A 201 0.74 9.39 -8.99
C VAL A 201 1.64 10.61 -8.81
N GLU A 202 1.09 11.73 -8.39
CA GLU A 202 1.83 12.97 -8.14
C GLU A 202 1.27 13.73 -6.93
N GLU A 203 2.12 14.51 -6.26
CA GLU A 203 1.69 15.45 -5.22
C GLU A 203 1.27 16.77 -5.87
N ARG A 204 0.02 17.18 -5.67
CA ARG A 204 -0.51 18.46 -6.18
C ARG A 204 -1.66 18.94 -5.28
N ASP A 205 -1.78 20.25 -5.09
CA ASP A 205 -2.86 20.88 -4.29
C ASP A 205 -3.02 20.34 -2.86
N GLY A 206 -1.90 19.95 -2.23
CA GLY A 206 -1.88 19.42 -0.86
C GLY A 206 -2.44 18.00 -0.72
N GLY A 207 -2.56 17.26 -1.82
CA GLY A 207 -2.98 15.86 -1.84
C GLY A 207 -2.25 15.02 -2.88
N LEU A 208 -2.64 13.75 -2.95
CA LEU A 208 -2.17 12.83 -3.99
C LEU A 208 -3.15 12.83 -5.16
N TRP A 209 -2.63 13.02 -6.35
CA TRP A 209 -3.34 12.90 -7.62
C TRP A 209 -2.99 11.59 -8.28
N LEU A 210 -3.98 10.71 -8.39
CA LEU A 210 -3.87 9.43 -9.08
C LEU A 210 -4.52 9.59 -10.43
N VAL A 211 -3.72 9.67 -11.48
CA VAL A 211 -4.22 9.77 -12.86
C VAL A 211 -4.21 8.39 -13.46
N PHE A 212 -5.38 7.92 -13.85
CA PHE A 212 -5.56 6.60 -14.42
C PHE A 212 -5.30 6.61 -15.94
N PRO A 213 -5.08 5.45 -16.56
CA PRO A 213 -5.06 5.36 -18.02
C PRO A 213 -6.31 5.95 -18.66
N GLY A 214 -6.14 6.62 -19.79
CA GLY A 214 -7.28 7.09 -20.59
C GLY A 214 -7.95 5.92 -21.33
N ILE A 215 -9.23 6.08 -21.63
CA ILE A 215 -9.93 5.21 -22.58
C ILE A 215 -9.36 5.53 -23.95
N ARG A 216 -8.70 4.57 -24.61
CA ARG A 216 -8.35 4.75 -26.03
C ARG A 216 -9.67 4.80 -26.81
N ARG A 217 -9.94 5.93 -27.48
CA ARG A 217 -10.99 6.02 -28.49
C ARG A 217 -10.71 5.08 -29.65
#